data_AF-A0A949JPU0-F1
#
_entry.id   AF-A0A949JPU0-F1
#
_cell.length_a   1.000
_cell.length_b   1.000
_cell.length_c   1.000
_cell.angle_alpha   90.00
_cell.angle_beta   90.00
_cell.angle_gamma   90.00
#
_symmetry.space_group_name_H-M   'P 1'
#
loop_
_entity.id
_entity.type
_entity.pdbx_description
1 polymer ?
#
loop_
_entity_poly.entity_id
_entity_poly.type
_entity_poly.pdbx_seq_one_letter_code
_entity_poly.pdbx_strand_id
1 'polypeptide(L)'
;MAEAILKKSIIEKLSGGSNLLNAFGMIGIVGLMVMPVPPMVLDILLTFNITFGLIILLVTIYVREPLEFSVFPSLLLIVTMFRLALNVASTRLILSRGYAGEVISSFGNFVVQGNYVIGLVIFL
;
A
#
# COMPACT_ATOMS: atom_id res chain seq x y z
N MET A 1 -24.47 1.07 -40.33
CA MET A 1 -24.67 -0.11 -39.47
C MET A 1 -23.36 -0.72 -38.95
N ALA A 2 -22.25 -0.68 -39.70
CA ALA A 2 -20.94 -1.22 -39.27
C ALA A 2 -20.22 -0.44 -38.16
N GLU A 3 -20.37 0.89 -38.09
CA GLU A 3 -19.69 1.72 -37.07
C GLU A 3 -20.18 1.45 -35.62
N ALA A 4 -21.45 1.05 -35.47
CA ALA A 4 -22.04 0.74 -34.16
C ALA A 4 -21.49 -0.56 -33.55
N ILE A 5 -21.00 -1.49 -34.38
CA ILE A 5 -20.41 -2.76 -33.95
C ILE A 5 -18.95 -2.56 -33.51
N LEU A 6 -18.22 -1.67 -34.19
CA LEU A 6 -16.81 -1.40 -33.92
C LEU A 6 -16.63 -0.66 -32.57
N LYS A 7 -17.52 0.28 -32.24
CA LYS A 7 -17.49 0.99 -30.94
C LYS A 7 -17.80 0.07 -29.75
N LYS A 8 -18.67 -0.92 -29.94
CA LYS A 8 -19.07 -1.87 -28.90
C LYS A 8 -17.90 -2.77 -28.47
N SER A 9 -17.08 -3.24 -29.42
CA SER A 9 -15.90 -4.07 -29.14
C SER A 9 -14.77 -3.33 -28.41
N ILE A 10 -14.57 -2.04 -28.71
CA ILE A 10 -13.55 -1.22 -28.03
C ILE A 10 -13.94 -0.96 -26.57
N ILE A 11 -15.22 -0.67 -26.31
CA ILE A 11 -15.73 -0.45 -24.94
C ILE A 11 -15.78 -1.76 -24.14
N GLU A 12 -16.06 -2.90 -24.78
CA GLU A 12 -16.10 -4.21 -24.12
C GLU A 12 -14.68 -4.76 -23.80
N LYS A 13 -13.68 -4.47 -24.64
CA LYS A 13 -12.26 -4.74 -24.30
C LYS A 13 -11.71 -3.84 -23.20
N LEU A 14 -12.27 -2.63 -23.02
CA LEU A 14 -12.00 -1.78 -21.86
C LEU A 14 -12.68 -2.31 -20.58
N SER A 15 -13.86 -2.93 -20.69
CA SER A 15 -14.55 -3.60 -19.58
C SER A 15 -13.92 -4.92 -19.14
N GLY A 16 -13.15 -5.59 -20.00
CA GLY A 16 -12.28 -6.73 -19.63
C GLY A 16 -11.01 -6.32 -18.86
N GLY A 17 -10.74 -5.02 -18.76
CA GLY A 17 -9.59 -4.44 -18.08
C GLY A 17 -9.70 -4.35 -16.56
N SER A 18 -10.91 -4.40 -15.98
CA SER A 18 -11.12 -4.31 -14.53
C SER A 18 -10.59 -5.54 -13.78
N ASN A 19 -10.81 -6.74 -14.33
CA ASN A 19 -10.22 -7.97 -13.79
C ASN A 19 -8.71 -8.01 -13.99
N LEU A 20 -8.20 -7.48 -15.12
CA LEU A 20 -6.77 -7.41 -15.39
C LEU A 20 -6.06 -6.41 -14.47
N LEU A 21 -6.66 -5.25 -14.19
CA LEU A 21 -6.11 -4.24 -13.27
C LEU A 21 -6.06 -4.78 -11.83
N ASN A 22 -7.13 -5.42 -11.38
CA ASN A 22 -7.18 -6.05 -10.07
C ASN A 22 -6.17 -7.20 -9.95
N ALA A 23 -6.06 -8.04 -10.98
CA ALA A 23 -5.10 -9.14 -11.04
C ALA A 23 -3.64 -8.62 -11.08
N PHE A 24 -3.35 -7.56 -11.85
CA PHE A 24 -2.03 -6.93 -11.87
C PHE A 24 -1.68 -6.27 -10.53
N GLY A 25 -2.64 -5.66 -9.85
CA GLY A 25 -2.45 -5.14 -8.50
C GLY A 25 -2.07 -6.25 -7.51
N MET A 26 -2.75 -7.39 -7.58
CA MET A 26 -2.47 -8.54 -6.72
C MET A 26 -1.12 -9.22 -7.04
N ILE A 27 -0.80 -9.41 -8.32
CA ILE A 27 0.50 -9.90 -8.77
C ILE A 27 1.61 -8.91 -8.42
N GLY A 28 1.35 -7.60 -8.49
CA GLY A 28 2.29 -6.55 -8.08
C GLY A 28 2.59 -6.59 -6.59
N ILE A 29 1.59 -6.84 -5.74
CA ILE A 29 1.75 -7.02 -4.28
C ILE A 29 2.63 -8.24 -3.97
N VAL A 30 2.36 -9.39 -4.60
CA VAL A 30 3.18 -10.60 -4.44
C VAL A 30 4.58 -10.41 -5.04
N GLY A 31 4.66 -9.72 -6.18
CA GLY A 31 5.90 -9.35 -6.85
C GLY A 31 6.78 -8.46 -5.98
N LEU A 32 6.21 -7.55 -5.19
CA LEU A 32 6.90 -6.74 -4.19
C LEU A 32 7.56 -7.58 -3.08
N MET A 33 6.98 -8.72 -2.71
CA MET A 33 7.58 -9.66 -1.75
C MET A 33 8.76 -10.42 -2.36
N VAL A 34 8.67 -10.84 -3.63
CA VAL A 34 9.68 -11.71 -4.28
C VAL A 34 10.82 -10.90 -4.91
N MET A 35 10.52 -9.77 -5.55
CA MET A 35 11.49 -8.93 -6.25
C MET A 35 12.18 -7.95 -5.29
N PRO A 36 13.52 -7.82 -5.29
CA PRO A 36 14.24 -6.83 -4.49
C PRO A 36 13.81 -5.41 -4.87
N VAL A 37 13.11 -4.73 -3.95
CA VAL A 37 12.65 -3.36 -4.14
C VAL A 37 13.77 -2.40 -3.71
N PRO A 38 14.13 -1.39 -4.52
CA PRO A 38 15.10 -0.38 -4.11
C PRO A 38 14.61 0.39 -2.87
N PRO A 39 15.49 0.76 -1.92
CA PRO A 39 15.12 1.52 -0.72
C PRO A 39 14.35 2.82 -1.04
N MET A 40 14.74 3.54 -2.10
CA MET A 40 14.07 4.78 -2.51
C MET A 40 12.59 4.57 -2.88
N VAL A 41 12.28 3.45 -3.53
CA VAL A 41 10.91 3.11 -3.90
C VAL A 41 10.12 2.75 -2.63
N LEU A 42 10.71 1.96 -1.75
CA LEU A 42 10.09 1.60 -0.47
C LEU A 42 9.74 2.83 0.39
N ASP A 43 10.62 3.82 0.48
CA ASP A 43 10.36 5.07 1.21
C ASP A 43 9.14 5.83 0.66
N ILE A 44 9.01 5.92 -0.66
CA ILE A 44 7.87 6.58 -1.31
C ILE A 44 6.57 5.82 -1.00
N LEU A 45 6.56 4.50 -1.18
CA LEU A 45 5.38 3.67 -0.92
C LEU A 45 4.98 3.66 0.57
N LEU A 46 5.96 3.65 1.48
CA LEU A 46 5.72 3.68 2.92
C LEU A 46 5.16 5.04 3.36
N THR A 47 5.73 6.13 2.86
CA THR A 47 5.20 7.49 3.12
C THR A 47 3.77 7.61 2.58
N PHE A 48 3.53 7.16 1.36
CA PHE A 48 2.19 7.13 0.78
C PHE A 48 1.21 6.31 1.63
N ASN A 49 1.62 5.14 2.15
CA ASN A 49 0.78 4.32 3.02
C ASN A 49 0.33 5.06 4.27
N ILE A 50 1.26 5.74 4.96
CA ILE A 50 0.98 6.50 6.17
C ILE A 50 0.04 7.67 5.85
N THR A 51 0.34 8.45 4.80
CA THR A 51 -0.50 9.57 4.38
C THR A 51 -1.90 9.11 4.01
N PHE A 52 -2.05 8.02 3.25
CA PHE A 52 -3.36 7.50 2.87
C PHE A 52 -4.14 6.98 4.09
N GLY A 53 -3.47 6.32 5.03
CA GLY A 53 -4.06 5.92 6.31
C GLY A 53 -4.58 7.11 7.13
N LEU A 54 -3.83 8.22 7.16
CA LEU A 54 -4.27 9.46 7.79
C LEU A 54 -5.47 10.09 7.07
N ILE A 55 -5.49 10.09 5.74
CA ILE A 55 -6.64 10.57 4.95
C ILE A 55 -7.88 9.75 5.29
N ILE A 56 -7.77 8.42 5.32
CA ILE A 56 -8.88 7.53 5.71
C ILE A 56 -9.35 7.84 7.12
N LEU A 57 -8.43 8.00 8.08
CA LEU A 57 -8.75 8.37 9.45
C LEU A 57 -9.56 9.67 9.50
N LEU A 58 -9.07 10.72 8.83
CA LEU A 58 -9.77 12.01 8.76
C LEU A 58 -11.15 11.84 8.13
N VAL A 59 -11.26 11.18 6.98
CA VAL A 59 -12.54 10.93 6.30
C VAL A 59 -13.53 10.22 7.24
N THR A 60 -13.08 9.17 7.96
CA THR A 60 -13.94 8.44 8.91
C THR A 60 -14.51 9.33 10.00
N ILE A 61 -13.71 10.28 10.52
CA ILE A 61 -14.13 11.20 11.58
C ILE A 61 -15.22 12.17 11.09
N TYR A 62 -15.24 12.48 9.78
CA TYR A 62 -16.19 13.44 9.18
C TYR A 62 -17.37 12.79 8.43
N VAL A 63 -17.36 11.48 8.19
CA VAL A 63 -18.46 10.73 7.56
C VAL A 63 -19.73 10.81 8.40
N ARG A 64 -20.86 11.18 7.78
CA ARG A 64 -22.17 11.32 8.46
C ARG A 64 -23.24 10.36 7.94
N GLU A 65 -23.06 9.76 6.76
CA GLU A 65 -24.09 8.94 6.11
C GLU A 65 -23.71 7.43 6.06
N PRO A 66 -24.66 6.51 6.34
CA PRO A 66 -24.41 5.05 6.32
C PRO A 66 -24.07 4.48 4.94
N LEU A 67 -24.37 5.18 3.84
CA LEU A 67 -24.10 4.71 2.49
C LEU A 67 -22.59 4.74 2.18
N GLU A 68 -21.86 5.71 2.73
CA GLU A 68 -20.39 5.84 2.62
C GLU A 68 -19.67 4.70 3.36
N PHE A 69 -20.33 4.11 4.37
CA PHE A 69 -19.82 2.96 5.09
C PHE A 69 -19.76 1.67 4.26
N SER A 70 -20.53 1.50 3.17
CA SER A 70 -20.47 0.25 2.38
C SER A 70 -19.20 0.15 1.51
N VAL A 71 -18.62 1.27 1.11
CA VAL A 71 -17.35 1.30 0.36
C VAL A 71 -16.15 1.17 1.32
N PHE A 72 -16.35 1.55 2.58
CA PHE A 72 -15.31 1.63 3.60
C PHE A 72 -14.59 0.29 3.89
N PRO A 73 -15.29 -0.85 4.11
CA PRO A 73 -14.66 -2.15 4.33
C PRO A 73 -13.75 -2.58 3.18
N SER A 74 -14.19 -2.36 1.94
CA SER A 74 -13.43 -2.75 0.75
C SER A 74 -12.16 -1.91 0.61
N LEU A 75 -12.23 -0.61 0.86
CA LEU A 75 -11.06 0.27 0.87
C LEU A 75 -10.06 -0.11 1.97
N LEU A 76 -10.55 -0.38 3.19
CA LEU A 76 -9.71 -0.84 4.29
C LEU A 76 -9.00 -2.15 3.97
N LEU A 77 -9.69 -3.09 3.31
CA LEU A 77 -9.10 -4.37 2.91
C LEU A 77 -7.94 -4.17 1.91
N ILE A 78 -8.12 -3.34 0.89
CA ILE A 78 -7.07 -3.01 -0.09
C ILE A 78 -5.88 -2.34 0.60
N VAL A 79 -6.12 -1.36 1.47
CA VAL A 79 -5.07 -0.66 2.21
C VAL A 79 -4.31 -1.60 3.15
N THR A 80 -5.02 -2.53 3.79
CA THR A 80 -4.41 -3.53 4.67
C THR A 80 -3.54 -4.50 3.89
N MET A 81 -3.97 -4.95 2.72
CA MET A 81 -3.15 -5.79 1.84
C MET A 81 -1.90 -5.05 1.35
N PHE A 82 -2.04 -3.78 0.99
CA PHE A 82 -0.91 -2.93 0.63
C PHE A 82 0.08 -2.77 1.81
N ARG A 83 -0.42 -2.57 3.03
CA ARG A 83 0.40 -2.56 4.26
C ARG A 83 1.18 -3.86 4.45
N LEU A 84 0.52 -5.00 4.30
CA LEU A 84 1.14 -6.31 4.43
C LEU A 84 2.29 -6.48 3.42
N ALA A 85 2.07 -6.07 2.17
CA ALA A 85 3.08 -6.12 1.12
C ALA A 85 4.33 -5.31 1.47
N LEU A 86 4.13 -4.05 1.90
CA LEU A 86 5.24 -3.15 2.27
C LEU A 86 6.00 -3.63 3.50
N ASN A 87 5.31 -4.21 4.49
CA ASN A 87 5.95 -4.75 5.69
C ASN A 87 6.82 -5.98 5.37
N VAL A 88 6.40 -6.84 4.45
CA VAL A 88 7.24 -7.98 4.02
C VAL A 88 8.41 -7.52 3.15
N ALA A 89 8.19 -6.54 2.27
CA ALA A 89 9.28 -5.96 1.48
C ALA A 89 10.33 -5.25 2.37
N SER A 90 9.88 -4.49 3.38
CA SER A 90 10.76 -3.78 4.31
C SER A 90 11.54 -4.74 5.19
N THR A 91 10.90 -5.71 5.83
CA THR A 91 11.58 -6.72 6.66
C THR A 91 12.63 -7.50 5.88
N ARG A 92 12.33 -7.92 4.64
CA ARG A 92 13.34 -8.56 3.79
C ARG A 92 14.53 -7.64 3.53
N LEU A 93 14.30 -6.36 3.27
CA LEU A 93 15.36 -5.39 2.97
C LEU A 93 16.20 -5.08 4.22
N ILE A 94 15.56 -4.96 5.39
CA ILE A 94 16.23 -4.86 6.70
C ILE A 94 17.11 -6.08 6.95
N LEU A 95 16.58 -7.29 6.80
CA LEU A 95 17.30 -8.53 7.10
C LEU A 95 18.39 -8.86 6.07
N SER A 96 18.20 -8.49 4.79
CA SER A 96 19.16 -8.79 3.73
C SER A 96 20.27 -7.75 3.60
N ARG A 97 19.97 -6.47 3.80
CA ARG A 97 20.93 -5.36 3.53
C ARG A 97 21.24 -4.50 4.76
N GLY A 98 20.53 -4.67 5.87
CA GLY A 98 20.67 -3.81 7.05
C GLY A 98 20.18 -2.37 6.85
N TYR A 99 19.63 -2.04 5.67
CA TYR A 99 19.14 -0.71 5.32
C TYR A 99 17.88 -0.83 4.47
N ALA A 100 16.79 -0.23 4.93
CA ALA A 100 15.49 -0.31 4.26
C ALA A 100 14.98 1.03 3.71
N GLY A 101 15.74 2.10 3.86
CA GLY A 101 15.33 3.44 3.42
C GLY A 101 15.43 4.45 4.55
N GLU A 102 15.41 5.72 4.17
CA GLU A 102 15.64 6.85 5.06
C GLU A 102 14.46 7.06 6.02
N VAL A 103 13.24 6.77 5.58
CA VAL A 103 12.05 6.93 6.41
C VAL A 103 12.10 5.95 7.57
N ILE A 104 12.43 4.68 7.31
CA ILE A 104 12.55 3.65 8.35
C ILE A 104 13.73 3.95 9.28
N SER A 105 14.89 4.36 8.75
CA SER A 105 16.05 4.74 9.56
C SER A 105 15.78 5.94 10.46
N SER A 106 15.13 6.98 9.92
CA SER A 106 14.74 8.16 10.69
C SER A 106 13.70 7.83 11.76
N PHE A 107 12.71 7.01 11.44
CA PHE A 107 11.70 6.58 12.40
C PHE A 107 12.32 5.73 13.52
N GLY A 108 13.26 4.85 13.17
CA GLY A 108 14.04 4.08 14.14
C GLY A 108 14.78 5.01 15.11
N ASN A 109 15.57 5.94 14.59
CA ASN A 109 16.32 6.92 15.40
C ASN A 109 15.40 7.77 16.28
N PHE A 110 14.23 8.18 15.76
CA PHE A 110 13.23 8.93 16.50
C PHE A 110 12.63 8.14 17.68
N VAL A 111 12.41 6.84 17.51
CA VAL A 111 11.83 5.97 18.55
C VAL A 111 12.85 5.59 19.62
N VAL A 112 14.09 5.26 19.25
CA VAL A 112 15.12 4.92 20.25
C VAL A 112 15.67 6.14 21.00
N GLN A 113 15.70 7.34 20.42
CA GLN A 113 16.28 8.55 21.02
C GLN A 113 17.66 8.32 21.70
N GLY A 114 18.49 7.45 21.14
CA GLY A 114 19.81 7.09 21.69
C GLY A 114 19.82 6.02 22.79
N ASN A 115 18.66 5.52 23.22
CA ASN A 115 18.54 4.40 24.14
C ASN A 115 17.84 3.20 23.49
N TYR A 116 18.65 2.21 23.10
CA TYR A 116 18.17 0.97 22.49
C TYR A 116 17.21 0.17 23.37
N VAL A 117 17.28 0.30 24.71
CA VAL A 117 16.35 -0.35 25.64
C VAL A 117 14.94 0.24 25.51
N ILE A 118 14.83 1.57 25.37
CA ILE A 118 13.53 2.24 25.15
C ILE A 118 12.93 1.76 23.83
N GLY A 119 13.73 1.68 22.77
CA GLY A 119 13.28 1.12 21.50
C GLY A 119 12.77 -0.31 21.66
N LEU A 120 13.53 -1.17 22.33
CA LEU A 120 13.16 -2.57 22.53
C LEU A 120 11.83 -2.72 23.29
N VAL A 121 11.56 -1.87 24.29
CA VAL A 121 10.30 -1.87 25.05
C VAL A 121 9.10 -1.40 24.20
N ILE A 122 9.29 -0.47 23.27
CA ILE A 122 8.20 0.04 22.41
C ILE A 122 7.78 -0.99 21.34
N PHE A 123 8.71 -1.85 20.90
CA PHE A 123 8.48 -2.84 19.84
C PHE A 123 8.11 -4.25 20.34
N LEU A 124 8.17 -4.52 21.64
CA LEU A 124 7.76 -5.77 22.30
C LEU A 124 6.25 -5.79 22.56
#